data_AF-A0A927CY45-F1
#
_entry.id   AF-A0A927CY45-F1
#
_cell.length_a   1.000
_cell.length_b   1.000
_cell.length_c   1.000
_cell.angle_alpha   90.00
_cell.angle_beta   90.00
_cell.angle_gamma   90.00
#
_symmetry.space_group_name_H-M   'P 1'
#
loop_
_entity.id
_entity.type
_entity.pdbx_description
1 polymer ?
#
loop_
_entity_poly.entity_id
_entity_poly.type
_entity_poly.pdbx_seq_one_letter_code
_entity_poly.pdbx_strand_id
1 'polypeptide(L)' 'MNKRWTIKDIQAYVEKNSDSKLLSTEYHGFSQKLLFKCECGNNFEKSFTKFKKNNQRKCDTCQPPKESR' A
#
# COMPACT_ATOMS: atom_id res chain seq x y z
N MET A 1 11.23 -19.15 -8.02
CA MET A 1 11.97 -18.19 -7.18
C MET A 1 10.97 -17.26 -6.48
N ASN A 2 10.86 -17.33 -5.15
CA ASN A 2 9.95 -16.44 -4.40
C ASN A 2 10.59 -15.06 -4.32
N LYS A 3 10.05 -14.09 -5.06
CA LYS A 3 10.50 -12.69 -5.02
C LYS A 3 10.20 -12.14 -3.62
N ARG A 4 11.23 -12.01 -2.79
CA ARG A 4 11.14 -11.34 -1.48
C ARG A 4 11.05 -9.84 -1.74
N TRP A 5 10.03 -9.21 -1.20
CA TRP A 5 9.87 -7.76 -1.25
C TRP A 5 10.55 -7.16 -0.03
N THR A 6 11.41 -6.17 -0.23
CA THR A 6 11.95 -5.36 0.85
C THR A 6 11.12 -4.08 1.02
N ILE A 7 11.24 -3.43 2.17
CA ILE A 7 10.56 -2.13 2.41
C ILE A 7 10.94 -1.09 1.34
N LYS A 8 12.20 -1.09 0.88
CA LYS A 8 12.70 -0.21 -0.18
C LYS A 8 12.02 -0.49 -1.53
N ASP A 9 11.87 -1.77 -1.89
CA ASP A 9 11.17 -2.15 -3.12
C ASP A 9 9.70 -1.71 -3.07
N ILE A 10 9.06 -1.86 -1.91
CA ILE A 10 7.67 -1.45 -1.70
C ILE A 10 7.56 0.07 -1.82
N GLN A 11 8.47 0.83 -1.20
CA GLN A 11 8.50 2.28 -1.27
C GLN A 11 8.64 2.76 -2.73
N ALA A 12 9.65 2.25 -3.44
CA ALA A 12 9.85 2.58 -4.86
C ALA A 12 8.64 2.17 -5.72
N TYR A 13 8.00 1.03 -5.43
CA TYR A 13 6.80 0.60 -6.13
C TYR A 13 5.63 1.55 -5.88
N VAL A 14 5.43 1.97 -4.64
CA VAL A 14 4.36 2.88 -4.23
C VAL A 14 4.53 4.23 -4.91
N GLU A 15 5.72 4.83 -4.84
CA GLU A 15 6.00 6.12 -5.50
C GLU A 15 5.90 6.05 -7.03
N LYS A 16 6.23 4.91 -7.65
CA LYS A 16 6.14 4.73 -9.11
C LYS A 16 4.73 4.44 -9.63
N ASN A 17 3.88 3.79 -8.82
CA ASN A 17 2.58 3.28 -9.26
C ASN A 17 1.39 4.02 -8.64
N SER A 18 1.64 5.00 -7.77
CA SER A 18 0.63 5.78 -7.08
C SER A 18 1.18 7.10 -6.56
N ASP A 19 0.27 8.03 -6.26
CA ASP A 19 0.57 9.31 -5.63
C ASP A 19 0.63 9.21 -4.09
N SER A 20 0.61 7.98 -3.56
CA SER A 20 0.74 7.73 -2.12
C SER A 20 2.20 7.59 -1.72
N LYS A 21 2.51 7.84 -0.45
CA LYS A 21 3.83 7.66 0.16
C LYS A 21 3.78 6.59 1.23
N LEU A 22 4.79 5.73 1.27
CA LEU A 22 4.96 4.75 2.34
C LEU A 22 5.55 5.46 3.57
N LEU A 23 4.93 5.28 4.73
CA LEU A 23 5.41 5.79 6.02
C LEU A 23 6.01 4.71 6.92
N SER A 24 5.70 3.44 6.65
CA SER A 24 6.31 2.32 7.38
C SER A 24 7.79 2.19 7.07
N THR A 25 8.59 1.97 8.13
CA THR A 25 10.04 1.74 8.05
C THR A 25 10.40 0.26 8.05
N GLU A 26 9.49 -0.62 8.48
CA GLU A 26 9.71 -2.05 8.62
C GLU A 26 8.68 -2.85 7.82
N TYR A 27 9.11 -3.97 7.25
CA TYR A 27 8.25 -4.91 6.54
C TYR A 27 8.70 -6.34 6.85
N HIS A 28 7.86 -7.06 7.60
CA HIS A 28 8.10 -8.43 8.02
C HIS A 28 7.32 -9.45 7.17
N GLY A 29 6.35 -9.02 6.36
CA GLY A 29 5.65 -9.93 5.46
C GLY A 29 4.31 -9.42 4.92
N PHE A 30 3.71 -10.23 4.05
CA PHE A 30 2.52 -9.90 3.26
C PHE A 30 1.24 -9.67 4.08
N SER A 31 1.19 -10.18 5.32
CA SER A 31 0.06 -9.98 6.23
C SER A 31 0.20 -8.70 7.05
N GLN A 32 1.40 -8.11 7.11
CA GLN A 32 1.62 -6.86 7.83
C GLN A 32 0.89 -5.72 7.13
N LYS A 33 0.19 -4.91 7.91
CA LYS A 33 -0.34 -3.63 7.45
C LYS A 33 0.78 -2.60 7.47
N LEU A 34 0.98 -1.95 6.34
CA LEU A 34 1.90 -0.84 6.18
C LEU A 34 1.09 0.45 6.20
N LEU A 35 1.66 1.47 6.83
CA LEU A 35 1.10 2.81 6.86
C LEU A 35 1.49 3.54 5.59
N PHE A 36 0.48 4.08 4.91
CA PHE A 36 0.61 4.90 3.72
C PHE A 36 -0.03 6.26 3.96
N LYS A 37 0.48 7.26 3.24
CA LYS A 37 -0.09 8.60 3.17
C LYS A 37 -0.58 8.83 1.75
N CYS A 38 -1.88 9.06 1.60
CA CYS A 38 -2.47 9.41 0.32
C CYS A 38 -2.16 10.87 -0.03
N GLU A 39 -2.22 11.22 -1.32
CA GLU A 39 -2.07 12.59 -1.81
C GLU A 39 -3.08 13.56 -1.16
N CYS A 40 -4.29 13.09 -0.84
CA CYS A 40 -5.31 13.90 -0.17
C CYS A 40 -4.95 14.30 1.28
N GLY A 41 -3.83 13.84 1.81
CA GLY A 41 -3.39 14.10 3.18
C GLY A 41 -3.80 13.02 4.18
N ASN A 42 -4.73 12.12 3.83
CA ASN A 42 -5.18 11.05 4.73
C ASN A 42 -4.14 9.93 4.84
N ASN A 43 -3.92 9.49 6.06
CA ASN A 43 -3.14 8.30 6.38
C ASN A 43 -4.04 7.07 6.38
N PHE A 44 -3.56 5.96 5.82
CA PHE A 44 -4.31 4.71 5.76
C PHE A 44 -3.37 3.52 5.88
N GLU A 45 -3.87 2.44 6.46
CA GLU A 45 -3.09 1.22 6.68
C GLU A 45 -3.57 0.11 5.75
N LYS A 46 -2.67 -0.44 4.91
CA LYS A 46 -3.00 -1.58 4.05
C LYS A 46 -1.86 -2.57 3.95
N SER A 47 -2.18 -3.82 3.65
CA SER A 47 -1.16 -4.78 3.29
C SER A 47 -0.66 -4.52 1.87
N PHE A 48 0.64 -4.71 1.66
CA PHE A 48 1.25 -4.55 0.33
C PHE A 48 0.59 -5.45 -0.73
N THR A 49 0.14 -6.63 -0.32
CA THR A 49 -0.56 -7.59 -1.17
C THR A 49 -1.87 -7.01 -1.73
N LYS A 50 -2.67 -6.32 -0.90
CA LYS A 50 -3.90 -5.65 -1.33
C LYS A 50 -3.61 -4.43 -2.20
N PHE A 51 -2.59 -3.67 -1.83
CA PHE A 51 -2.11 -2.52 -2.59
C PHE A 51 -1.74 -2.91 -4.03
N LYS A 52 -0.98 -4.00 -4.18
CA LYS A 52 -0.53 -4.51 -5.48
C LYS A 52 -1.60 -5.29 -6.24
N LYS A 53 -2.29 -6.25 -5.62
CA LYS A 53 -3.20 -7.19 -6.29
C LYS A 53 -4.57 -6.58 -6.58
N ASN A 54 -5.11 -5.78 -5.66
CA ASN A 54 -6.47 -5.24 -5.77
C ASN A 54 -6.49 -3.79 -6.28
N ASN A 55 -5.35 -3.24 -6.72
CA ASN A 55 -5.21 -1.82 -7.09
C ASN A 55 -5.76 -0.86 -6.01
N GLN A 56 -5.73 -1.26 -4.74
CA GLN A 56 -6.14 -0.44 -3.61
C GLN A 56 -4.99 0.47 -3.19
N ARG A 57 -4.66 1.43 -4.05
CA ARG A 57 -3.49 2.30 -3.92
C ARG A 57 -3.77 3.63 -3.23
N LYS A 58 -5.04 3.90 -2.92
CA LYS A 58 -5.51 5.15 -2.30
C LYS A 58 -6.24 4.85 -0.99
N CYS A 59 -6.42 5.88 -0.18
CA CYS A 59 -7.20 5.80 1.05
C CYS A 59 -8.68 5.49 0.75
N ASP A 60 -9.41 5.01 1.75
CA ASP A 60 -10.82 4.64 1.60
C ASP A 60 -11.72 5.83 1.25
N THR A 61 -11.28 7.06 1.51
CA THR A 61 -11.96 8.29 1.06
C THR A 61 -11.85 8.48 -0.46
N CYS A 62 -10.65 8.28 -1.03
CA CYS A 62 -10.41 8.47 -2.46
C CYS A 62 -10.84 7.25 -3.27
N GLN A 63 -10.74 6.07 -2.69
CA GLN A 63 -11.12 4.82 -3.33
C GLN A 63 -11.78 3.91 -2.29
N PRO A 64 -13.11 4.03 -2.11
CA PRO A 64 -13.82 3.17 -1.17
C PRO A 64 -13.64 1.70 -1.56
N PRO A 65 -13.49 0.80 -0.56
CA PRO A 65 -13.42 -0.62 -0.84
C PRO A 65 -14.72 -1.02 -1.55
N LYS A 66 -14.59 -1.71 -2.69
CA LYS A 66 -15.77 -2.30 -3.36
C LYS A 66 -16.48 -3.19 -2.34
N GLU A 67 -17.70 -2.81 -1.96
CA GLU A 67 -18.61 -3.69 -1.23
C GLU A 67 -18.76 -4.99 -2.03
N SER A 68 -18.63 -6.11 -1.32
CA SER A 68 -18.90 -7.42 -1.90
C SER A 68 -20.42 -7.54 -2.05
N ARG A 69 -20.93 -7.25 -3.25
CA ARG A 69 -22.28 -7.63 -3.67
C ARG A 69 -22.30 -9.09 -4.11
#